data_AF-A0A8B9IKN9-F1
#
_entry.id   AF-A0A8B9IKN9-F1
#
_cell.length_a   1.000
_cell.length_b   1.000
_cell.length_c   1.000
_cell.angle_alpha   90.00
_cell.angle_beta   90.00
_cell.angle_gamma   90.00
#
_symmetry.space_group_name_H-M   'P 1'
#
loop_
_entity.id
_entity.type
_entity.pdbx_description
1 polymer ?
#
loop_
_entity_poly.entity_id
_entity_poly.type
_entity_poly.pdbx_seq_one_letter_code
_entity_poly.pdbx_strand_id
1 'polypeptide(L)'
;MCPRTLQDLLFSDYVMLCNLIVWFLNRLHHWPKNDIGVLSLKMRLYGRAGIKHKGFLNVCFLQFWHLLRARPDPPFPLQEDRRQSVSRQPSFTYSEWTEDKNEDDFLDLDPVPETPVFDCVMDIKAETDPATLTVKSVGLQERRGSNVSLTLDMCTPGCSEQGFGYIMSPREQSAQEYLQTASNILTEEELHKKALDPFILQAEFFEIPMNFVDPKEYDIPGLVRKNRYKTILPNPHSRVCLTSADQDDPLSSYINANYIRGYGGEEKVYIATQGPIVNTVSDFWRMVWQERSPIIVMITNIEEMNEKCTEYWPEEQVTYEGIEITVNQVIQADDYRLRLITLKKGEEVRNLKHYWYTSWPDQKTPDQAPPLLQLVLEVDEVMQSAEEKNAPVIVHCSAGIGRTGCFIATSVCCKQLKSEGIVDILRTACQLRLDRGGMIQTCEQYQFVHHVMSLYGKQLSRAAEE
;
A
#
# COMPACT_ATOMS: atom_id res chain seq x y z
N MET A 1 57.17 20.67 35.70
CA MET A 1 55.91 21.19 36.28
C MET A 1 55.47 22.38 35.45
N CYS A 2 54.37 22.23 34.71
CA CYS A 2 53.60 23.33 34.14
C CYS A 2 52.13 22.97 34.44
N PRO A 3 51.31 23.86 35.03
CA PRO A 3 50.03 23.46 35.61
C PRO A 3 48.97 23.32 34.52
N ARG A 4 48.32 22.14 34.44
CA ARG A 4 47.06 21.99 33.71
C ARG A 4 46.03 22.92 34.35
N THR A 5 45.50 23.83 33.55
CA THR A 5 44.57 24.88 33.96
C THR A 5 43.22 24.29 34.37
N LEU A 6 42.62 24.86 35.42
CA LEU A 6 41.31 24.49 36.01
C LEU A 6 40.16 24.37 34.98
N GLN A 7 40.33 24.97 33.79
CA GLN A 7 39.37 24.92 32.68
C GLN A 7 39.24 23.52 32.04
N ASP A 8 40.32 22.74 31.98
CA ASP A 8 40.28 21.42 31.33
C ASP A 8 39.56 20.37 32.20
N LEU A 9 39.67 20.52 33.53
CA LEU A 9 38.92 19.70 34.51
C LEU A 9 37.42 20.02 34.45
N LEU A 10 37.05 21.30 34.36
CA LEU A 10 35.65 21.72 34.28
C LEU A 10 34.99 21.33 32.96
N PHE A 11 35.73 21.30 31.85
CA PHE A 11 35.20 20.87 30.55
C PHE A 11 35.00 19.35 30.49
N SER A 12 35.91 18.58 31.08
CA SER A 12 35.78 17.12 31.21
C SER A 12 34.56 16.74 32.06
N ASP A 13 34.34 17.42 33.19
CA ASP A 13 33.20 17.16 34.07
C ASP A 13 31.86 17.61 33.45
N TYR A 14 31.87 18.68 32.64
CA TYR A 14 30.69 19.15 31.90
C TYR A 14 30.27 18.18 30.80
N VAL A 15 31.23 17.65 30.03
CA VAL A 15 30.98 16.63 29.00
C VAL A 15 30.51 15.32 29.64
N MET A 16 31.05 14.94 30.80
CA MET A 16 30.57 13.78 31.55
C MET A 16 29.12 13.96 32.01
N LEU A 17 28.75 15.15 32.52
CA LEU A 17 27.40 15.42 33.01
C LEU A 17 26.37 15.48 31.87
N CYS A 18 26.72 16.09 30.73
CA CYS A 18 25.86 16.10 29.54
C CYS A 18 25.67 14.70 28.96
N ASN A 19 26.73 13.89 28.89
CA ASN A 19 26.62 12.50 28.44
C ASN A 19 25.82 11.64 29.43
N LEU A 20 25.91 11.91 30.74
CA LEU A 20 25.10 11.21 31.75
C LEU A 20 23.62 11.58 31.62
N ILE A 21 23.29 12.85 31.31
CA ILE A 21 21.91 13.32 31.10
C ILE A 21 21.35 12.75 29.79
N VAL A 22 22.12 12.72 28.71
CA VAL A 22 21.70 12.11 27.43
C VAL A 22 21.54 10.59 27.59
N TRP A 23 22.41 9.93 28.35
CA TRP A 23 22.28 8.51 28.70
C TRP A 23 21.02 8.23 29.55
N PHE A 24 20.68 9.11 30.49
CA PHE A 24 19.45 9.03 31.29
C PHE A 24 18.20 9.30 30.46
N LEU A 25 18.22 10.28 29.56
CA LEU A 25 17.09 10.62 28.69
C LEU A 25 16.78 9.50 27.69
N ASN A 26 17.81 8.83 27.17
CA ASN A 26 17.65 7.70 26.24
C ASN A 26 17.21 6.38 26.91
N ARG A 27 17.14 6.28 28.25
CA ARG A 27 16.71 5.07 28.98
C ARG A 27 15.44 5.23 29.82
N LEU A 28 14.73 6.35 29.67
CA LEU A 28 13.53 6.67 30.44
C LEU A 28 12.31 5.77 30.18
N HIS A 29 12.34 4.89 29.18
CA HIS A 29 11.24 3.96 28.91
C HIS A 29 11.26 2.65 29.73
N HIS A 30 12.28 2.41 30.57
CA HIS A 30 12.45 1.09 31.23
C HIS A 30 12.74 1.11 32.75
N TRP A 31 12.31 2.13 33.49
CA TRP A 31 12.49 2.14 34.96
C TRP A 31 11.17 2.03 35.75
N PRO A 32 11.07 1.10 36.73
CA PRO A 32 9.92 1.05 37.65
C PRO A 32 9.84 2.30 38.53
N LYS A 33 8.61 2.73 38.86
CA LYS A 33 8.27 4.02 39.51
C LYS A 33 8.88 4.30 40.90
N ASN A 34 9.70 3.42 41.47
CA ASN A 34 10.19 3.56 42.85
C ASN A 34 11.57 4.25 43.00
N ASP A 35 12.31 4.52 41.91
CA ASP A 35 13.64 5.14 42.00
C ASP A 35 13.69 6.67 41.79
N ILE A 36 12.53 7.31 41.56
CA ILE A 36 12.42 8.78 41.44
C ILE A 36 12.73 9.49 42.79
N GLY A 37 12.54 8.78 43.91
CA GLY A 37 12.83 9.29 45.26
C GLY A 37 14.32 9.54 45.53
N VAL A 38 15.21 8.75 44.92
CA VAL A 38 16.67 8.85 45.16
C VAL A 38 17.27 10.05 44.41
N LEU A 39 16.70 10.42 43.26
CA LEU A 39 17.14 11.58 42.46
C LEU A 39 16.83 12.91 43.16
N SER A 40 15.66 12.99 43.83
CA SER A 40 15.25 14.14 44.65
C SER A 40 16.18 14.37 45.84
N LEU A 41 16.69 13.31 46.46
CA LEU A 41 17.60 13.40 47.60
C LEU A 41 19.02 13.83 47.19
N LYS A 42 19.51 13.37 46.03
CA LYS A 42 20.83 13.77 45.49
C LYS A 42 20.87 15.21 44.99
N MET A 43 19.79 15.72 44.38
CA MET A 43 19.70 17.14 43.99
C MET A 43 19.61 18.08 45.21
N ARG A 44 18.98 17.66 46.31
CA ARG A 44 18.96 18.44 47.57
C ARG A 44 20.34 18.53 48.23
N LEU A 45 21.18 17.52 48.08
CA LEU A 45 22.57 17.54 48.58
C LEU A 45 23.46 18.49 47.76
N TYR A 46 23.27 18.55 46.44
CA TYR A 46 23.98 19.51 45.57
C TYR A 46 23.57 20.97 45.83
N GLY A 47 22.32 21.22 46.27
CA GLY A 47 21.86 22.56 46.66
C GLY A 47 22.48 23.11 47.97
N ARG A 48 23.16 22.28 48.77
CA ARG A 48 23.86 22.71 50.00
C ARG A 48 25.35 22.99 49.82
N ALA A 49 25.95 22.58 48.70
CA ALA A 49 27.31 22.96 48.33
C ALA A 49 27.25 24.24 47.49
N GLY A 50 27.41 25.39 48.14
CA GLY A 50 27.20 26.72 47.55
C GLY A 50 27.99 26.97 46.26
N ILE A 51 27.31 26.86 45.12
CA ILE A 51 27.77 27.36 43.82
C ILE A 51 26.87 28.53 43.42
N LYS A 52 27.46 29.71 43.34
CA LYS A 52 26.80 30.96 42.97
C LYS A 52 26.52 30.99 41.46
N HIS A 53 25.34 30.55 41.04
CA HIS A 53 24.73 30.98 39.76
C HIS A 53 23.22 31.16 39.94
N LYS A 54 22.84 32.34 40.45
CA LYS A 54 21.44 32.71 40.80
C LYS A 54 20.54 33.05 39.59
N GLY A 55 20.98 32.82 38.35
CA GLY A 55 20.21 33.17 37.16
C GLY A 55 19.41 32.02 36.53
N PHE A 56 19.98 30.82 36.48
CA PHE A 56 19.45 29.75 35.62
C PHE A 56 18.50 28.78 36.34
N LEU A 57 18.59 28.67 37.67
CA LEU A 57 17.68 27.82 38.47
C LEU A 57 16.25 28.36 38.56
N ASN A 58 16.05 29.67 38.41
CA ASN A 58 14.71 30.28 38.50
C ASN A 58 13.85 30.01 37.26
N VAL A 59 14.46 29.85 36.07
CA VAL A 59 13.72 29.59 34.82
C VAL A 59 13.20 28.16 34.80
N CYS A 60 14.02 27.19 35.23
CA CYS A 60 13.60 25.79 35.34
C CYS A 60 12.55 25.57 36.44
N PHE A 61 12.58 26.33 37.55
CA PHE A 61 11.56 26.24 38.60
C PHE A 61 10.20 26.81 38.15
N LEU A 62 10.17 27.90 37.36
CA LEU A 62 8.91 28.46 36.84
C LEU A 62 8.25 27.56 35.79
N GLN A 63 9.03 26.92 34.92
CA GLN A 63 8.48 25.95 33.95
C GLN A 63 7.95 24.67 34.63
N PHE A 64 8.62 24.19 35.68
CA PHE A 64 8.15 23.02 36.44
C PHE A 64 6.91 23.33 37.30
N TRP A 65 6.80 24.56 37.83
CA TRP A 65 5.63 24.99 38.61
C TRP A 65 4.37 25.17 37.75
N HIS A 66 4.53 25.59 36.49
CA HIS A 66 3.42 25.66 35.53
C HIS A 66 2.93 24.29 35.05
N LEU A 67 3.80 23.27 35.05
CA LEU A 67 3.46 21.88 34.68
C LEU A 67 2.74 21.09 35.80
N LEU A 68 2.73 21.57 37.05
CA LEU A 68 2.18 20.83 38.20
C LEU A 68 0.91 21.43 38.82
N ARG A 69 0.35 22.52 38.28
CA ARG A 69 -0.90 23.11 38.80
C ARG A 69 -2.12 22.58 38.02
N ALA A 70 -2.65 21.45 38.47
CA ALA A 70 -3.96 20.96 38.13
C ALA A 70 -5.04 22.04 38.44
N ARG A 71 -5.91 22.33 37.48
CA ARG A 71 -7.14 23.10 37.69
C ARG A 71 -8.17 22.20 38.38
N PRO A 72 -9.03 22.72 39.28
CA PRO A 72 -10.10 21.94 39.88
C PRO A 72 -11.28 21.77 38.91
N ASP A 73 -11.83 20.56 38.87
CA ASP A 73 -12.98 20.18 38.02
C ASP A 73 -14.29 20.88 38.46
N PRO A 74 -15.15 21.32 37.53
CA PRO A 74 -16.53 21.68 37.83
C PRO A 74 -17.47 20.44 37.76
N PRO A 75 -18.66 20.48 38.39
CA PRO A 75 -19.51 19.30 38.56
C PRO A 75 -20.29 18.96 37.28
N PHE A 76 -20.44 17.65 37.05
CA PHE A 76 -21.20 17.02 35.95
C PHE A 76 -22.65 17.51 35.81
N PRO A 77 -23.17 17.48 34.57
CA PRO A 77 -24.42 16.73 34.36
C PRO A 77 -24.44 15.86 33.10
N LEU A 78 -24.99 14.65 33.32
CA LEU A 78 -25.81 13.77 32.49
C LEU A 78 -25.38 13.37 31.06
N GLN A 79 -25.33 12.05 30.92
CA GLN A 79 -24.81 11.18 29.88
C GLN A 79 -25.79 11.01 28.71
N GLU A 80 -25.30 11.21 27.48
CA GLU A 80 -25.92 10.71 26.24
C GLU A 80 -24.87 9.83 25.52
N ASP A 81 -25.02 8.52 25.65
CA ASP A 81 -24.13 7.52 25.07
C ASP A 81 -24.29 7.47 23.53
N ARG A 82 -23.42 8.18 22.80
CA ARG A 82 -23.15 7.93 21.38
C ARG A 82 -21.77 7.30 21.23
N ARG A 83 -21.71 5.96 21.20
CA ARG A 83 -20.51 5.22 20.77
C ARG A 83 -20.23 5.52 19.28
N GLN A 84 -19.23 6.32 18.99
CA GLN A 84 -18.57 6.33 17.68
C GLN A 84 -17.66 5.10 17.60
N SER A 85 -18.06 4.10 16.82
CA SER A 85 -17.25 2.94 16.49
C SER A 85 -16.25 3.31 15.40
N VAL A 86 -15.00 3.57 15.76
CA VAL A 86 -13.89 3.70 14.83
C VAL A 86 -13.49 2.29 14.40
N SER A 87 -13.75 1.91 13.13
CA SER A 87 -13.36 0.60 12.61
C SER A 87 -11.84 0.57 12.43
N ARG A 88 -11.16 -0.38 13.08
CA ARG A 88 -9.76 -0.67 12.83
C ARG A 88 -9.58 -1.11 11.38
N GLN A 89 -8.80 -0.36 10.61
CA GLN A 89 -8.23 -0.85 9.36
C GLN A 89 -7.39 -2.11 9.68
N PRO A 90 -7.34 -3.12 8.79
CA PRO A 90 -6.45 -4.25 9.00
C PRO A 90 -5.01 -3.76 8.91
N SER A 91 -4.41 -3.51 10.07
CA SER A 91 -2.97 -3.37 10.21
C SER A 91 -2.33 -4.70 9.86
N PHE A 92 -1.47 -4.72 8.84
CA PHE A 92 -0.63 -5.87 8.55
C PHE A 92 0.41 -5.99 9.68
N THR A 93 0.08 -6.73 10.74
CA THR A 93 1.02 -7.04 11.81
C THR A 93 2.00 -8.09 11.29
N TYR A 94 3.26 -7.67 11.21
CA TYR A 94 4.43 -8.52 11.07
C TYR A 94 4.36 -9.64 12.12
N SER A 95 4.43 -10.90 11.70
CA SER A 95 4.60 -12.01 12.63
C SER A 95 6.09 -12.14 12.93
N GLU A 96 6.49 -11.68 14.12
CA GLU A 96 7.77 -12.02 14.75
C GLU A 96 7.79 -13.51 15.13
N TRP A 97 8.67 -14.27 14.49
CA TRP A 97 9.30 -15.51 14.96
C TRP A 97 10.61 -15.56 14.14
N THR A 98 11.83 -15.62 14.68
CA THR A 98 12.32 -16.02 16.01
C THR A 98 13.74 -15.48 16.18
N GLU A 99 14.08 -15.15 17.42
CA GLU A 99 15.44 -14.94 17.93
C GLU A 99 16.36 -16.15 17.68
N ASP A 100 17.65 -15.85 17.57
CA ASP A 100 18.80 -16.75 17.57
C ASP A 100 18.71 -17.86 18.63
N LYS A 101 18.89 -19.12 18.21
CA LYS A 101 19.51 -20.16 19.03
C LYS A 101 20.37 -21.09 18.19
N ASN A 102 21.67 -20.90 18.36
CA ASN A 102 22.81 -21.81 18.30
C ASN A 102 22.58 -23.24 17.79
N GLU A 103 23.47 -23.59 16.84
CA GLU A 103 23.92 -24.92 16.46
C GLU A 103 24.40 -25.72 17.69
N ASP A 104 23.85 -26.91 17.88
CA ASP A 104 24.58 -28.20 18.05
C ASP A 104 23.65 -29.29 18.65
N ASP A 105 23.93 -30.53 18.22
CA ASP A 105 23.49 -31.84 18.72
C ASP A 105 22.20 -32.53 18.20
N PHE A 106 22.44 -33.38 17.19
CA PHE A 106 22.30 -34.86 17.20
C PHE A 106 20.92 -35.56 17.38
N LEU A 107 20.58 -36.31 16.31
CA LEU A 107 19.84 -37.58 16.17
C LEU A 107 18.74 -37.97 17.18
N ASP A 108 17.50 -38.15 16.68
CA ASP A 108 16.86 -39.49 16.66
C ASP A 108 15.64 -39.54 15.72
N LEU A 109 15.51 -40.69 15.05
CA LEU A 109 14.43 -41.09 14.14
C LEU A 109 13.20 -41.52 14.93
N ASP A 110 11.98 -41.20 14.45
CA ASP A 110 10.80 -42.08 14.56
C ASP A 110 9.60 -41.62 13.69
N PRO A 111 8.65 -42.52 13.34
CA PRO A 111 8.09 -42.62 11.99
C PRO A 111 6.73 -41.93 11.73
N VAL A 112 6.45 -41.78 10.43
CA VAL A 112 5.25 -41.20 9.80
C VAL A 112 3.95 -41.92 10.19
N PRO A 113 2.86 -41.22 10.55
CA PRO A 113 1.56 -41.84 10.76
C PRO A 113 0.80 -42.03 9.42
N GLU A 114 0.42 -43.28 9.13
CA GLU A 114 -0.41 -43.69 8.00
C GLU A 114 -1.89 -43.30 8.18
N THR A 115 -2.51 -42.77 7.13
CA THR A 115 -3.94 -42.46 7.03
C THR A 115 -4.77 -43.72 6.74
N PRO A 116 -5.90 -43.98 7.41
CA PRO A 116 -6.74 -45.13 7.09
C PRO A 116 -7.65 -44.86 5.89
N VAL A 117 -7.64 -45.83 4.97
CA VAL A 117 -8.55 -45.98 3.82
C VAL A 117 -9.89 -46.54 4.32
N PHE A 118 -11.02 -45.95 3.92
CA PHE A 118 -12.37 -46.46 4.18
C PHE A 118 -12.85 -47.29 2.98
N ASP A 119 -13.04 -48.59 3.17
CA ASP A 119 -13.75 -49.47 2.24
C ASP A 119 -15.21 -49.66 2.67
N CYS A 120 -16.12 -49.41 1.75
CA CYS A 120 -17.55 -49.70 1.86
C CYS A 120 -17.83 -51.19 1.61
N VAL A 121 -18.37 -51.92 2.59
CA VAL A 121 -19.21 -53.09 2.32
C VAL A 121 -20.31 -53.19 3.38
N MET A 122 -21.56 -53.25 2.91
CA MET A 122 -22.76 -53.53 3.71
C MET A 122 -22.81 -55.02 4.04
N ASP A 123 -23.27 -55.37 5.25
CA ASP A 123 -23.90 -56.67 5.47
C ASP A 123 -25.07 -56.55 6.44
N ILE A 124 -26.23 -56.99 5.93
CA ILE A 124 -27.53 -57.02 6.58
C ILE A 124 -27.70 -58.42 7.18
N LYS A 125 -27.98 -58.54 8.48
CA LYS A 125 -28.73 -59.69 9.02
C LYS A 125 -29.68 -59.23 10.12
N ALA A 126 -30.94 -59.60 9.91
CA ALA A 126 -32.06 -59.45 10.82
C ALA A 126 -32.12 -60.67 11.77
N GLU A 127 -32.46 -60.46 13.03
CA GLU A 127 -33.33 -61.37 13.78
C GLU A 127 -33.91 -60.66 15.03
N THR A 128 -35.16 -60.99 15.30
CA THR A 128 -36.18 -60.35 16.16
C THR A 128 -36.20 -60.90 17.58
N ASP A 129 -36.48 -60.06 18.60
CA ASP A 129 -37.54 -60.36 19.59
C ASP A 129 -38.01 -59.09 20.34
N PRO A 130 -39.31 -58.95 20.71
CA PRO A 130 -39.90 -57.70 21.19
C PRO A 130 -40.17 -57.73 22.71
N ALA A 131 -39.62 -56.79 23.47
CA ALA A 131 -40.18 -56.41 24.77
C ALA A 131 -39.65 -55.06 25.25
N THR A 132 -40.55 -54.26 25.81
CA THR A 132 -40.32 -53.06 26.63
C THR A 132 -40.03 -51.73 25.92
N LEU A 133 -41.08 -51.17 25.31
CA LEU A 133 -41.29 -49.73 25.21
C LEU A 133 -41.61 -49.16 26.60
N THR A 134 -40.73 -48.32 27.14
CA THR A 134 -41.10 -47.34 28.19
C THR A 134 -40.55 -45.96 27.84
N VAL A 135 -41.45 -45.06 27.48
CA VAL A 135 -41.17 -43.64 27.20
C VAL A 135 -41.05 -42.91 28.53
N LYS A 136 -39.89 -42.32 28.81
CA LYS A 136 -39.73 -41.37 29.92
C LYS A 136 -40.31 -40.01 29.52
N SER A 137 -41.24 -39.50 30.32
CA SER A 137 -41.75 -38.14 30.24
C SER A 137 -40.66 -37.15 30.66
N VAL A 138 -40.20 -36.32 29.73
CA VAL A 138 -39.28 -35.21 30.03
C VAL A 138 -40.13 -33.98 30.40
N GLY A 139 -40.02 -33.58 31.66
CA GLY A 139 -40.71 -32.40 32.20
C GLY A 139 -40.23 -31.09 31.57
N LEU A 140 -41.10 -30.08 31.64
CA LEU A 140 -40.85 -28.70 31.24
C LEU A 140 -39.59 -28.14 31.92
N GLN A 141 -38.48 -28.10 31.18
CA GLN A 141 -37.26 -27.45 31.63
C GLN A 141 -37.43 -25.93 31.47
N GLU A 142 -37.36 -25.23 32.59
CA GLU A 142 -37.43 -23.77 32.73
C GLU A 142 -36.45 -23.05 31.78
N ARG A 143 -36.98 -22.05 31.07
CA ARG A 143 -36.22 -21.13 30.22
C ARG A 143 -35.19 -20.38 31.04
N ARG A 144 -33.92 -20.82 30.99
CA ARG A 144 -32.79 -19.93 31.28
C ARG A 144 -32.66 -18.93 30.14
N GLY A 145 -32.87 -17.66 30.45
CA GLY A 145 -32.66 -16.55 29.52
C GLY A 145 -31.25 -16.62 28.94
N SER A 146 -31.17 -16.66 27.61
CA SER A 146 -29.90 -16.57 26.89
C SER A 146 -29.34 -15.16 27.05
N ASN A 147 -28.14 -15.02 27.61
CA ASN A 147 -27.38 -13.76 27.65
C ASN A 147 -26.72 -13.44 26.30
N VAL A 148 -27.26 -13.97 25.19
CA VAL A 148 -26.83 -13.59 23.85
C VAL A 148 -27.41 -12.19 23.58
N SER A 149 -26.55 -11.18 23.69
CA SER A 149 -26.79 -9.89 23.05
C SER A 149 -27.08 -10.17 21.58
N LEU A 150 -28.33 -9.96 21.16
CA LEU A 150 -28.69 -9.91 19.76
C LEU A 150 -27.98 -8.70 19.15
N THR A 151 -26.78 -8.91 18.63
CA THR A 151 -26.17 -7.95 17.73
C THR A 151 -26.90 -8.13 16.41
N LEU A 152 -27.76 -7.18 16.07
CA LEU A 152 -28.37 -7.10 14.75
C LEU A 152 -27.25 -6.86 13.74
N ASP A 153 -26.85 -7.91 13.05
CA ASP A 153 -25.94 -7.84 11.92
C ASP A 153 -26.71 -7.22 10.75
N MET A 154 -26.44 -5.94 10.46
CA MET A 154 -27.02 -5.20 9.32
C MET A 154 -26.26 -5.49 8.01
N CYS A 155 -25.60 -6.64 7.89
CA CYS A 155 -25.12 -7.11 6.60
C CYS A 155 -26.31 -7.47 5.70
N THR A 156 -26.65 -6.52 4.82
CA THR A 156 -27.31 -6.66 3.52
C THR A 156 -28.54 -7.58 3.47
N PRO A 157 -29.77 -7.05 3.32
CA PRO A 157 -30.93 -7.87 3.05
C PRO A 157 -30.77 -8.59 1.70
N GLY A 158 -30.69 -9.92 1.76
CA GLY A 158 -31.19 -10.86 0.74
C GLY A 158 -30.74 -10.62 -0.70
N CYS A 159 -29.63 -11.23 -1.10
CA CYS A 159 -29.40 -11.54 -2.50
C CYS A 159 -30.22 -12.80 -2.85
N SER A 160 -31.48 -12.59 -3.23
CA SER A 160 -32.30 -13.61 -3.88
C SER A 160 -33.16 -12.92 -4.95
N GLU A 161 -32.81 -13.22 -6.19
CA GLU A 161 -33.60 -13.08 -7.42
C GLU A 161 -33.93 -11.65 -7.92
N GLN A 162 -33.31 -11.32 -9.07
CA GLN A 162 -33.85 -10.51 -10.17
C GLN A 162 -34.55 -9.18 -9.82
N GLY A 163 -33.83 -8.06 -10.05
CA GLY A 163 -34.47 -6.80 -10.43
C GLY A 163 -34.26 -5.59 -9.52
N PHE A 164 -33.64 -5.73 -8.35
CA PHE A 164 -33.21 -4.59 -7.55
C PHE A 164 -31.73 -4.32 -7.79
N GLY A 165 -31.41 -3.16 -8.37
CA GLY A 165 -30.03 -2.73 -8.59
C GLY A 165 -29.25 -2.74 -7.28
N TYR A 166 -27.96 -3.05 -7.37
CA TYR A 166 -27.05 -3.06 -6.22
C TYR A 166 -27.17 -1.75 -5.41
N ILE A 167 -27.71 -1.84 -4.20
CA ILE A 167 -27.85 -0.71 -3.29
C ILE A 167 -26.55 -0.61 -2.50
N MET A 168 -25.74 0.39 -2.81
CA MET A 168 -24.51 0.68 -2.07
C MET A 168 -24.82 0.98 -0.60
N SER A 169 -24.04 0.42 0.30
CA SER A 169 -24.10 0.74 1.72
C SER A 169 -23.75 2.22 1.97
N PRO A 170 -24.24 2.84 3.06
CA PRO A 170 -23.89 4.22 3.40
C PRO A 170 -22.38 4.47 3.49
N ARG A 171 -21.60 3.44 3.88
CA ARG A 171 -20.15 3.50 3.94
C ARG A 171 -19.52 3.52 2.55
N GLU A 172 -20.00 2.68 1.63
CA GLU A 172 -19.53 2.67 0.24
C GLU A 172 -19.91 3.98 -0.47
N GLN A 173 -21.10 4.51 -0.22
CA GLN A 173 -21.52 5.82 -0.74
C GLN A 173 -20.61 6.94 -0.25
N SER A 174 -20.34 7.00 1.06
CA SER A 174 -19.44 8.02 1.63
C SER A 174 -18.01 7.91 1.08
N ALA A 175 -17.52 6.67 0.90
CA ALA A 175 -16.21 6.43 0.30
C ALA A 175 -16.16 6.86 -1.16
N GLN A 176 -17.20 6.57 -1.94
CA GLN A 176 -17.29 6.98 -3.34
C GLN A 176 -17.40 8.50 -3.47
N GLU A 177 -18.21 9.14 -2.63
CA GLU A 177 -18.34 10.60 -2.56
C GLU A 177 -16.98 11.24 -2.24
N TYR A 178 -16.28 10.75 -1.22
CA TYR A 178 -14.92 11.22 -0.89
C TYR A 178 -14.00 11.13 -2.11
N LEU A 179 -13.94 9.98 -2.78
CA LEU A 179 -13.09 9.82 -3.97
C LEU A 179 -13.51 10.73 -5.13
N GLN A 180 -14.78 11.08 -5.22
CA GLN A 180 -15.32 11.97 -6.26
C GLN A 180 -15.17 13.46 -5.96
N THR A 181 -14.94 13.86 -4.71
CA THR A 181 -14.94 15.29 -4.32
C THR A 181 -13.67 15.74 -3.60
N ALA A 182 -12.89 14.84 -2.98
CA ALA A 182 -11.68 15.21 -2.27
C ALA A 182 -10.66 15.90 -3.20
N SER A 183 -10.06 16.96 -2.68
CA SER A 183 -9.17 17.87 -3.40
C SER A 183 -8.31 18.61 -2.38
N ASN A 184 -7.04 18.80 -2.71
CA ASN A 184 -6.11 19.66 -1.98
C ASN A 184 -5.17 20.32 -2.99
N ILE A 185 -5.59 21.48 -3.49
CA ILE A 185 -4.83 22.25 -4.48
C ILE A 185 -3.65 22.93 -3.79
N LEU A 186 -2.46 22.69 -4.32
CA LEU A 186 -1.20 23.21 -3.79
C LEU A 186 -0.52 24.09 -4.84
N THR A 187 -0.14 25.29 -4.44
CA THR A 187 0.89 26.06 -5.15
C THR A 187 2.27 25.42 -4.98
N GLU A 188 3.26 25.85 -5.76
CA GLU A 188 4.63 25.33 -5.64
C GLU A 188 5.20 25.48 -4.21
N GLU A 189 4.99 26.63 -3.57
CA GLU A 189 5.49 26.89 -2.21
C GLU A 189 4.81 25.98 -1.17
N GLU A 190 3.49 25.82 -1.26
CA GLU A 190 2.72 24.94 -0.39
C GLU A 190 3.08 23.48 -0.60
N LEU A 191 3.27 23.05 -1.85
CA LEU A 191 3.75 21.73 -2.21
C LEU A 191 5.10 21.43 -1.55
N HIS A 192 6.05 22.37 -1.61
CA HIS A 192 7.35 22.18 -0.99
C HIS A 192 7.25 22.05 0.54
N LYS A 193 6.46 22.92 1.20
CA LYS A 193 6.22 22.84 2.65
C LYS A 193 5.56 21.53 3.05
N LYS A 194 4.51 21.13 2.33
CA LYS A 194 3.74 19.91 2.60
C LYS A 194 4.59 18.65 2.39
N ALA A 195 5.45 18.63 1.36
CA ALA A 195 6.38 17.54 1.12
C ALA A 195 7.37 17.33 2.29
N LEU A 196 7.65 18.35 3.10
CA LEU A 196 8.53 18.24 4.27
C LEU A 196 7.80 17.83 5.57
N ASP A 197 6.46 17.73 5.55
CA ASP A 197 5.65 17.34 6.70
C ASP A 197 5.05 15.93 6.52
N PRO A 198 5.75 14.88 6.98
CA PRO A 198 5.27 13.50 6.84
C PRO A 198 3.99 13.23 7.63
N PHE A 199 3.72 13.97 8.71
CA PHE A 199 2.55 13.72 9.57
C PHE A 199 1.25 14.17 8.89
N ILE A 200 1.27 15.35 8.25
CA ILE A 200 0.11 15.83 7.48
C ILE A 200 -0.16 14.90 6.29
N LEU A 201 0.88 14.46 5.58
CA LEU A 201 0.74 13.55 4.46
C LEU A 201 0.20 12.18 4.89
N GLN A 202 0.65 11.69 6.04
CA GLN A 202 0.16 10.44 6.60
C GLN A 202 -1.32 10.54 6.98
N ALA A 203 -1.71 11.61 7.67
CA ALA A 203 -3.11 11.82 8.03
C ALA A 203 -3.99 11.90 6.78
N GLU A 204 -3.60 12.68 5.77
CA GLU A 204 -4.32 12.80 4.51
C GLU A 204 -4.43 11.46 3.78
N PHE A 205 -3.34 10.70 3.68
CA PHE A 205 -3.32 9.41 2.98
C PHE A 205 -4.29 8.38 3.57
N PHE A 206 -4.39 8.31 4.90
CA PHE A 206 -5.24 7.33 5.57
C PHE A 206 -6.74 7.65 5.50
N GLU A 207 -7.11 8.89 5.16
CA GLU A 207 -8.50 9.26 4.88
C GLU A 207 -8.94 8.80 3.49
N ILE A 208 -8.02 8.57 2.55
CA ILE A 208 -8.35 8.16 1.18
C ILE A 208 -8.88 6.71 1.19
N PRO A 209 -10.12 6.43 0.74
CA PRO A 209 -10.62 5.08 0.62
C PRO A 209 -9.82 4.25 -0.40
N MET A 210 -9.62 2.96 -0.13
CA MET A 210 -8.83 2.09 -1.03
C MET A 210 -9.59 1.65 -2.28
N ASN A 211 -10.93 1.63 -2.26
CA ASN A 211 -11.79 1.20 -3.38
C ASN A 211 -11.45 -0.21 -3.94
N PHE A 212 -11.03 -1.13 -3.08
CA PHE A 212 -10.85 -2.53 -3.47
C PHE A 212 -12.20 -3.18 -3.78
N VAL A 213 -12.20 -4.06 -4.78
CA VAL A 213 -13.36 -4.85 -5.18
C VAL A 213 -13.55 -6.01 -4.20
N ASP A 214 -14.80 -6.29 -3.81
CA ASP A 214 -15.09 -7.52 -3.08
C ASP A 214 -14.90 -8.72 -4.05
N PRO A 215 -14.08 -9.73 -3.71
CA PRO A 215 -13.94 -10.93 -4.55
C PRO A 215 -15.26 -11.60 -4.96
N LYS A 216 -16.35 -11.39 -4.20
CA LYS A 216 -17.70 -11.89 -4.54
C LYS A 216 -18.31 -11.22 -5.78
N GLU A 217 -17.83 -10.03 -6.17
CA GLU A 217 -18.27 -9.37 -7.41
C GLU A 217 -17.78 -10.11 -8.66
N TYR A 218 -16.78 -10.98 -8.52
CA TYR A 218 -16.24 -11.80 -9.59
C TYR A 218 -16.69 -13.26 -9.47
N ASP A 219 -17.73 -13.62 -10.21
CA ASP A 219 -18.17 -15.01 -10.37
C ASP A 219 -17.64 -15.61 -11.69
N ILE A 220 -16.32 -15.74 -11.78
CA ILE A 220 -15.64 -16.34 -12.94
C ILE A 220 -14.88 -17.59 -12.49
N PRO A 221 -15.29 -18.80 -12.93
CA PRO A 221 -14.55 -20.02 -12.61
C PRO A 221 -13.09 -19.95 -13.06
N GLY A 222 -12.16 -20.36 -12.19
CA GLY A 222 -10.73 -20.39 -12.49
C GLY A 222 -10.01 -19.04 -12.40
N LEU A 223 -10.71 -17.95 -12.06
CA LEU A 223 -10.16 -16.58 -11.99
C LEU A 223 -8.91 -16.45 -11.12
N VAL A 224 -8.85 -17.22 -10.02
CA VAL A 224 -7.71 -17.26 -9.09
C VAL A 224 -6.39 -17.55 -9.81
N ARG A 225 -6.43 -18.28 -10.94
CA ARG A 225 -5.24 -18.61 -11.72
C ARG A 225 -4.69 -17.40 -12.45
N LYS A 226 -5.51 -16.40 -12.82
CA LYS A 226 -5.08 -15.21 -13.58
C LYS A 226 -4.70 -14.03 -12.67
N ASN A 227 -4.77 -14.18 -11.35
CA ASN A 227 -4.47 -13.12 -10.37
C ASN A 227 -3.24 -13.48 -9.55
N ARG A 228 -2.21 -12.63 -9.60
CA ARG A 228 -1.01 -12.77 -8.75
C ARG A 228 -1.37 -12.60 -7.26
N TYR A 229 -2.32 -11.71 -6.95
CA TYR A 229 -2.82 -11.45 -5.60
C TYR A 229 -4.33 -11.59 -5.54
N LYS A 230 -4.85 -12.43 -4.63
CA LYS A 230 -6.27 -12.77 -4.54
C LYS A 230 -7.19 -11.59 -4.20
N THR A 231 -6.66 -10.58 -3.51
CA THR A 231 -7.43 -9.42 -3.02
C THR A 231 -7.23 -8.16 -3.87
N ILE A 232 -6.39 -8.23 -4.91
CA ILE A 232 -6.13 -7.10 -5.81
C ILE A 232 -6.77 -7.46 -7.16
N LEU A 233 -8.01 -7.04 -7.31
CA LEU A 233 -8.85 -7.34 -8.46
C LEU A 233 -9.14 -6.05 -9.24
N PRO A 234 -9.34 -6.12 -10.57
CA PRO A 234 -9.65 -4.94 -11.35
C PRO A 234 -11.08 -4.46 -11.05
N ASN A 235 -11.31 -3.15 -10.90
CA ASN A 235 -12.68 -2.63 -10.75
C ASN A 235 -13.52 -2.94 -12.01
N PRO A 236 -14.75 -3.49 -11.89
CA PRO A 236 -15.49 -3.97 -13.06
C PRO A 236 -15.78 -2.91 -14.12
N HIS A 237 -16.03 -1.66 -13.72
CA HIS A 237 -16.45 -0.58 -14.61
C HIS A 237 -15.33 -0.08 -15.54
N SER A 238 -14.08 -0.27 -15.16
CA SER A 238 -12.88 0.22 -15.87
C SER A 238 -11.97 -0.93 -16.33
N ARG A 239 -12.35 -2.20 -16.10
CA ARG A 239 -11.51 -3.35 -16.43
C ARG A 239 -11.26 -3.45 -17.94
N VAL A 240 -10.07 -3.90 -18.31
CA VAL A 240 -9.77 -4.25 -19.70
C VAL A 240 -10.40 -5.61 -20.01
N CYS A 241 -11.15 -5.69 -21.11
CA CYS A 241 -11.79 -6.91 -21.58
C CYS A 241 -11.06 -7.42 -22.83
N LEU A 242 -10.47 -8.60 -22.77
CA LEU A 242 -9.83 -9.21 -23.92
C LEU A 242 -10.87 -9.75 -24.90
N THR A 243 -10.68 -9.45 -26.18
CA THR A 243 -11.47 -10.03 -27.27
C THR A 243 -11.03 -11.47 -27.44
N SER A 244 -11.97 -12.40 -27.27
CA SER A 244 -11.75 -13.84 -27.42
C SER A 244 -12.58 -14.40 -28.56
N ALA A 245 -12.07 -15.44 -29.23
CA ALA A 245 -12.84 -16.22 -30.19
C ALA A 245 -13.88 -17.12 -29.49
N ASP A 246 -13.61 -17.49 -28.24
CA ASP A 246 -14.51 -18.26 -27.40
C ASP A 246 -15.32 -17.29 -26.53
N GLN A 247 -16.52 -16.95 -26.98
CA GLN A 247 -17.42 -16.05 -26.25
C GLN A 247 -18.10 -16.75 -25.06
N ASP A 248 -18.04 -18.08 -24.99
CA ASP A 248 -18.69 -18.88 -23.96
C ASP A 248 -17.79 -19.07 -22.73
N ASP A 249 -16.50 -18.71 -22.80
CA ASP A 249 -15.56 -18.70 -21.67
C ASP A 249 -15.28 -17.27 -21.15
N PRO A 250 -15.92 -16.84 -20.04
CA PRO A 250 -15.65 -15.54 -19.43
C PRO A 250 -14.18 -15.35 -19.00
N LEU A 251 -13.48 -16.45 -18.67
CA LEU A 251 -12.08 -16.40 -18.24
C LEU A 251 -11.16 -15.99 -19.40
N SER A 252 -11.49 -16.36 -20.63
CA SER A 252 -10.74 -15.97 -21.84
C SER A 252 -10.73 -14.45 -22.08
N SER A 253 -11.81 -13.76 -21.66
CA SER A 253 -11.94 -12.30 -21.74
C SER A 253 -11.28 -11.55 -20.58
N TYR A 254 -10.82 -12.28 -19.55
CA TYR A 254 -10.30 -11.69 -18.32
C TYR A 254 -8.80 -11.45 -18.38
N ILE A 255 -8.41 -10.25 -17.95
CA ILE A 255 -7.04 -9.89 -17.55
C ILE A 255 -7.14 -8.96 -16.32
N ASN A 256 -6.18 -9.06 -15.40
CA ASN A 256 -6.13 -8.17 -14.23
C ASN A 256 -5.52 -6.81 -14.60
N ALA A 257 -6.32 -6.00 -15.29
CA ALA A 257 -5.94 -4.67 -15.76
C ALA A 257 -7.14 -3.71 -15.78
N ASN A 258 -6.88 -2.42 -15.61
CA ASN A 258 -7.87 -1.35 -15.71
C ASN A 258 -7.37 -0.24 -16.62
N TYR A 259 -8.29 0.35 -17.39
CA TYR A 259 -8.08 1.65 -17.99
C TYR A 259 -8.00 2.72 -16.91
N ILE A 260 -7.05 3.63 -17.06
CA ILE A 260 -6.80 4.72 -16.13
C ILE A 260 -6.87 6.04 -16.89
N ARG A 261 -7.56 7.02 -16.30
CA ARG A 261 -7.71 8.36 -16.84
C ARG A 261 -6.43 9.17 -16.65
N GLY A 262 -6.15 10.05 -17.60
CA GLY A 262 -5.02 10.97 -17.57
C GLY A 262 -5.34 12.33 -16.97
N TYR A 263 -4.45 13.29 -17.24
CA TYR A 263 -4.65 14.69 -16.88
C TYR A 263 -5.92 15.26 -17.53
N GLY A 264 -6.66 16.09 -16.80
CA GLY A 264 -7.96 16.61 -17.25
C GLY A 264 -9.08 15.58 -17.35
N GLY A 265 -8.86 14.35 -16.88
CA GLY A 265 -9.85 13.26 -16.99
C GLY A 265 -9.90 12.62 -18.37
N GLU A 266 -8.86 12.77 -19.19
CA GLU A 266 -8.75 12.13 -20.49
C GLU A 266 -8.87 10.60 -20.34
N GLU A 267 -9.78 10.00 -21.12
CA GLU A 267 -10.10 8.58 -21.01
C GLU A 267 -8.99 7.70 -21.61
N LYS A 268 -8.72 6.56 -20.95
CA LYS A 268 -7.83 5.50 -21.47
C LYS A 268 -6.42 5.96 -21.85
N VAL A 269 -5.85 6.92 -21.11
CA VAL A 269 -4.45 7.35 -21.32
C VAL A 269 -3.46 6.26 -20.88
N TYR A 270 -3.81 5.50 -19.83
CA TYR A 270 -2.99 4.41 -19.35
C TYR A 270 -3.81 3.13 -19.15
N ILE A 271 -3.10 2.01 -19.09
CA ILE A 271 -3.59 0.77 -18.52
C ILE A 271 -2.70 0.41 -17.34
N ALA A 272 -3.29 0.26 -16.15
CA ALA A 272 -2.61 -0.28 -14.98
C ALA A 272 -2.90 -1.78 -14.89
N THR A 273 -1.86 -2.61 -14.86
CA THR A 273 -1.97 -4.08 -14.81
C THR A 273 -1.00 -4.69 -13.83
N GLN A 274 -1.30 -5.89 -13.34
CA GLN A 274 -0.32 -6.69 -12.59
C GLN A 274 0.86 -7.10 -13.49
N GLY A 275 2.00 -7.41 -12.87
CA GLY A 275 3.12 -8.05 -13.55
C GLY A 275 2.71 -9.45 -14.02
N PRO A 276 2.90 -9.78 -15.32
CA PRO A 276 2.50 -11.07 -15.86
C PRO A 276 3.01 -12.22 -14.99
N ILE A 277 2.14 -13.22 -14.82
CA ILE A 277 2.48 -14.55 -14.31
C ILE A 277 2.56 -15.50 -15.51
N VAL A 278 3.20 -16.65 -15.32
CA VAL A 278 3.45 -17.66 -16.37
C VAL A 278 2.23 -17.92 -17.27
N ASN A 279 1.05 -18.07 -16.68
CA ASN A 279 -0.19 -18.38 -17.40
C ASN A 279 -0.96 -17.16 -17.94
N THR A 280 -0.49 -15.93 -17.71
CA THR A 280 -1.10 -14.70 -18.26
C THR A 280 -0.18 -13.98 -19.25
N VAL A 281 0.96 -14.55 -19.63
CA VAL A 281 1.87 -13.94 -20.62
C VAL A 281 1.17 -13.77 -21.98
N SER A 282 0.46 -14.81 -22.44
CA SER A 282 -0.31 -14.74 -23.69
C SER A 282 -1.42 -13.68 -23.63
N ASP A 283 -2.17 -13.64 -22.51
CA ASP A 283 -3.21 -12.64 -22.27
C ASP A 283 -2.65 -11.21 -22.27
N PHE A 284 -1.46 -11.01 -21.68
CA PHE A 284 -0.78 -9.72 -21.65
C PHE A 284 -0.42 -9.24 -23.06
N TRP A 285 0.19 -10.09 -23.89
CA TRP A 285 0.50 -9.71 -25.27
C TRP A 285 -0.76 -9.53 -26.13
N ARG A 286 -1.82 -10.28 -25.86
CA ARG A 286 -3.14 -10.03 -26.47
C ARG A 286 -3.67 -8.65 -26.12
N MET A 287 -3.55 -8.22 -24.86
CA MET A 287 -3.91 -6.86 -24.43
C MET A 287 -3.08 -5.80 -25.16
N VAL A 288 -1.74 -5.95 -25.17
CA VAL A 288 -0.83 -5.02 -25.87
C VAL A 288 -1.24 -4.86 -27.34
N TRP A 289 -1.53 -5.98 -28.01
CA TRP A 289 -1.98 -5.96 -29.40
C TRP A 289 -3.39 -5.37 -29.56
N GLN A 290 -4.36 -5.74 -28.72
CA GLN A 290 -5.72 -5.23 -28.83
C GLN A 290 -5.78 -3.71 -28.67
N GLU A 291 -5.09 -3.20 -27.65
CA GLU A 291 -5.12 -1.78 -27.26
C GLU A 291 -4.15 -0.93 -28.08
N ARG A 292 -3.42 -1.53 -29.01
CA ARG A 292 -2.40 -0.87 -29.85
C ARG A 292 -1.37 -0.11 -29.02
N SER A 293 -1.08 -0.58 -27.80
CA SER A 293 -0.25 0.14 -26.84
C SER A 293 1.17 0.36 -27.38
N PRO A 294 1.64 1.62 -27.51
CA PRO A 294 2.94 1.94 -28.09
C PRO A 294 4.07 1.87 -27.06
N ILE A 295 3.73 1.91 -25.76
CA ILE A 295 4.70 1.95 -24.67
C ILE A 295 4.26 1.01 -23.55
N ILE A 296 5.22 0.25 -23.01
CA ILE A 296 5.10 -0.47 -21.75
C ILE A 296 6.12 0.10 -20.76
N VAL A 297 5.68 0.42 -19.55
CA VAL A 297 6.51 0.86 -18.43
C VAL A 297 6.44 -0.19 -17.31
N MET A 298 7.54 -0.90 -17.12
CA MET A 298 7.75 -1.91 -16.09
C MET A 298 8.57 -1.35 -14.94
N ILE A 299 7.97 -1.28 -13.75
CA ILE A 299 8.59 -0.66 -12.56
C ILE A 299 8.78 -1.71 -11.45
N THR A 300 9.42 -2.81 -11.80
CA THR A 300 9.74 -3.90 -10.86
C THR A 300 10.90 -4.71 -11.40
N ASN A 301 11.72 -5.27 -10.51
CA ASN A 301 12.60 -6.37 -10.90
C ASN A 301 11.78 -7.68 -10.98
N ILE A 302 12.33 -8.68 -11.67
CA ILE A 302 11.72 -10.01 -11.82
C ILE A 302 11.62 -10.68 -10.45
N GLU A 303 12.70 -10.60 -9.67
CA GLU A 303 12.79 -11.11 -8.31
C GLU A 303 13.32 -10.04 -7.35
N GLU A 304 12.65 -9.94 -6.21
CA GLU A 304 12.96 -9.01 -5.13
C GLU A 304 12.60 -9.75 -3.83
N MET A 305 13.44 -10.71 -3.42
CA MET A 305 13.16 -11.78 -2.43
C MET A 305 12.22 -12.90 -2.92
N ASN A 306 11.13 -12.54 -3.61
CA ASN A 306 10.19 -13.49 -4.22
C ASN A 306 9.92 -13.08 -5.68
N GLU A 307 9.34 -13.98 -6.47
CA GLU A 307 8.92 -13.66 -7.84
C GLU A 307 7.87 -12.52 -7.84
N LYS A 308 8.23 -11.40 -8.44
CA LYS A 308 7.37 -10.22 -8.62
C LYS A 308 6.77 -10.15 -10.02
N CYS A 309 7.48 -10.66 -11.02
CA CYS A 309 7.06 -10.65 -12.42
C CYS A 309 7.73 -11.81 -13.16
N THR A 310 6.99 -12.51 -14.00
CA THR A 310 7.58 -13.46 -14.96
C THR A 310 8.24 -12.66 -16.09
N GLU A 311 9.39 -13.10 -16.59
CA GLU A 311 9.98 -12.55 -17.82
C GLU A 311 9.07 -12.89 -19.01
N TYR A 312 8.40 -11.87 -19.56
CA TYR A 312 7.37 -12.04 -20.58
C TYR A 312 7.81 -11.59 -21.98
N TRP A 313 9.02 -11.04 -22.11
CA TRP A 313 9.62 -10.67 -23.39
C TRP A 313 10.65 -11.73 -23.81
N PRO A 314 10.88 -11.95 -25.11
CA PRO A 314 11.91 -12.87 -25.58
C PRO A 314 13.31 -12.23 -25.51
N GLU A 315 14.36 -13.05 -25.56
CA GLU A 315 15.72 -12.55 -25.83
C GLU A 315 15.83 -12.01 -27.26
N GLU A 316 15.30 -12.75 -28.23
CA GLU A 316 15.27 -12.34 -29.65
C GLU A 316 13.84 -12.31 -30.18
N GLN A 317 13.16 -13.46 -30.23
CA GLN A 317 11.84 -13.58 -30.84
C GLN A 317 10.97 -14.66 -30.18
N VAL A 318 9.66 -14.40 -30.07
CA VAL A 318 8.64 -15.38 -29.65
C VAL A 318 7.31 -15.08 -30.32
N THR A 319 6.43 -16.06 -30.45
CA THR A 319 5.07 -15.88 -30.96
C THR A 319 4.03 -16.32 -29.93
N TYR A 320 3.08 -15.43 -29.60
CA TYR A 320 1.90 -15.74 -28.79
C TYR A 320 0.65 -15.45 -29.62
N GLU A 321 -0.21 -16.44 -29.86
CA GLU A 321 -1.50 -16.28 -30.55
C GLU A 321 -1.41 -15.56 -31.92
N GLY A 322 -0.36 -15.88 -32.67
CA GLY A 322 -0.07 -15.29 -33.98
C GLY A 322 0.53 -13.87 -33.91
N ILE A 323 0.76 -13.33 -32.72
CA ILE A 323 1.51 -12.09 -32.49
C ILE A 323 2.99 -12.45 -32.35
N GLU A 324 3.77 -12.17 -33.39
CA GLU A 324 5.22 -12.28 -33.42
C GLU A 324 5.83 -11.06 -32.72
N ILE A 325 6.59 -11.31 -31.65
CA ILE A 325 7.25 -10.29 -30.82
C ILE A 325 8.73 -10.43 -31.03
N THR A 326 9.38 -9.38 -31.53
CA THR A 326 10.81 -9.38 -31.85
C THR A 326 11.50 -8.22 -31.13
N VAL A 327 12.54 -8.49 -30.35
CA VAL A 327 13.37 -7.46 -29.72
C VAL A 327 14.45 -7.04 -30.72
N ASN A 328 14.32 -5.82 -31.27
CA ASN A 328 15.26 -5.33 -32.28
C ASN A 328 16.53 -4.74 -31.65
N GLN A 329 16.38 -4.06 -30.51
CA GLN A 329 17.47 -3.36 -29.84
C GLN A 329 17.20 -3.25 -28.34
N VAL A 330 18.26 -3.35 -27.55
CA VAL A 330 18.25 -3.04 -26.11
C VAL A 330 19.22 -1.89 -25.85
N ILE A 331 18.71 -0.83 -25.25
CA ILE A 331 19.46 0.36 -24.84
C ILE A 331 19.55 0.34 -23.31
N GLN A 332 20.77 0.32 -22.79
CA GLN A 332 21.04 0.37 -21.35
C GLN A 332 21.24 1.83 -20.94
N ALA A 333 20.33 2.35 -20.10
CA ALA A 333 20.52 3.59 -19.36
C ALA A 333 20.94 3.28 -17.92
N ASP A 334 21.17 4.32 -17.13
CA ASP A 334 21.60 4.17 -15.72
C ASP A 334 20.49 3.55 -14.86
N ASP A 335 19.25 4.01 -15.02
CA ASP A 335 18.12 3.62 -14.14
C ASP A 335 17.07 2.71 -14.80
N TYR A 336 17.17 2.52 -16.12
CA TYR A 336 16.26 1.68 -16.87
C TYR A 336 16.93 1.00 -18.07
N ARG A 337 16.27 -0.04 -18.59
CA ARG A 337 16.58 -0.68 -19.87
C ARG A 337 15.43 -0.42 -20.85
N LEU A 338 15.73 0.13 -22.01
CA LEU A 338 14.75 0.36 -23.07
C LEU A 338 14.91 -0.71 -24.15
N ARG A 339 13.85 -1.49 -24.42
CA ARG A 339 13.79 -2.40 -25.57
C ARG A 339 12.93 -1.80 -26.66
N LEU A 340 13.43 -1.82 -27.88
CA LEU A 340 12.68 -1.48 -29.08
C LEU A 340 12.13 -2.78 -29.68
N ILE A 341 10.83 -2.98 -29.56
CA ILE A 341 10.13 -4.22 -29.90
C ILE A 341 9.29 -4.01 -31.16
N THR A 342 9.34 -4.96 -32.08
CA THR A 342 8.42 -5.06 -33.21
C THR A 342 7.37 -6.12 -32.91
N LEU A 343 6.10 -5.74 -33.04
CA LEU A 343 4.95 -6.64 -32.98
C LEU A 343 4.42 -6.86 -34.39
N LYS A 344 4.17 -8.10 -34.78
CA LYS A 344 3.60 -8.44 -36.08
C LYS A 344 2.50 -9.48 -35.98
N LYS A 345 1.37 -9.23 -36.64
CA LYS A 345 0.28 -10.21 -36.76
C LYS A 345 -0.35 -10.09 -38.15
N GLY A 346 -0.20 -11.13 -38.96
CA GLY A 346 -0.58 -11.07 -40.38
C GLY A 346 0.30 -10.05 -41.13
N GLU A 347 -0.35 -9.06 -41.76
CA GLU A 347 0.33 -7.97 -42.49
C GLU A 347 0.61 -6.74 -41.63
N GLU A 348 -0.03 -6.63 -40.46
CA GLU A 348 0.13 -5.47 -39.59
C GLU A 348 1.40 -5.58 -38.75
N VAL A 349 2.20 -4.51 -38.77
CA VAL A 349 3.44 -4.37 -38.00
C VAL A 349 3.35 -3.11 -37.14
N ARG A 350 3.73 -3.21 -35.87
CA ARG A 350 3.70 -2.11 -34.91
C ARG A 350 4.99 -2.05 -34.12
N ASN A 351 5.40 -0.84 -33.76
CA ASN A 351 6.56 -0.61 -32.91
C ASN A 351 6.11 -0.37 -31.48
N LEU A 352 6.85 -0.93 -30.54
CA LEU A 352 6.60 -0.86 -29.11
C LEU A 352 7.90 -0.50 -28.39
N LYS A 353 7.84 0.48 -27.48
CA LYS A 353 8.92 0.78 -26.55
C LYS A 353 8.63 0.15 -25.19
N HIS A 354 9.55 -0.70 -24.73
CA HIS A 354 9.45 -1.34 -23.41
C HIS A 354 10.51 -0.76 -22.48
N TYR A 355 10.06 0.04 -21.52
CA TYR A 355 10.88 0.62 -20.46
C TYR A 355 10.87 -0.30 -19.25
N TRP A 356 12.03 -0.83 -18.88
CA TRP A 356 12.22 -1.58 -17.65
C TRP A 356 13.04 -0.78 -16.65
N TYR A 357 12.35 -0.14 -15.71
CA TYR A 357 12.95 0.63 -14.63
C TYR A 357 13.42 -0.29 -13.51
N THR A 358 14.73 -0.32 -13.27
CA THR A 358 15.39 -1.28 -12.36
C THR A 358 15.78 -0.66 -11.02
N SER A 359 15.82 0.67 -10.94
CA SER A 359 16.27 1.42 -9.75
C SER A 359 15.20 1.62 -8.67
N TRP A 360 14.06 0.92 -8.73
CA TRP A 360 13.08 0.96 -7.63
C TRP A 360 13.40 -0.11 -6.58
N PRO A 361 13.82 0.26 -5.36
CA PRO A 361 14.18 -0.71 -4.32
C PRO A 361 12.97 -1.52 -3.81
N ASP A 362 13.19 -2.78 -3.43
CA ASP A 362 12.14 -3.59 -2.83
C ASP A 362 11.69 -2.98 -1.48
N GLN A 363 10.37 -3.00 -1.26
CA GLN A 363 9.70 -2.55 -0.03
C GLN A 363 9.96 -1.09 0.42
N LYS A 364 10.54 -0.26 -0.44
CA LYS A 364 10.79 1.17 -0.16
C LYS A 364 10.40 2.05 -1.34
N THR A 365 10.47 3.35 -1.13
CA THR A 365 10.49 4.34 -2.21
C THR A 365 11.92 4.51 -2.71
N PRO A 366 12.14 4.93 -3.97
CA PRO A 366 13.46 5.24 -4.47
C PRO A 366 14.14 6.27 -3.55
N ASP A 367 15.40 6.01 -3.18
CA ASP A 367 16.17 6.94 -2.36
C ASP A 367 16.40 8.29 -3.07
N GLN A 368 16.20 8.32 -4.39
CA GLN A 368 16.35 9.48 -5.25
C GLN A 368 15.08 9.68 -6.10
N ALA A 369 14.51 10.88 -6.03
CA ALA A 369 13.39 11.33 -6.86
C ALA A 369 13.73 11.55 -8.37
N PRO A 370 14.93 12.03 -8.76
CA PRO A 370 15.23 12.37 -10.15
C PRO A 370 15.02 11.23 -11.18
N PRO A 371 15.44 9.97 -10.94
CA PRO A 371 15.30 8.90 -11.93
C PRO A 371 13.85 8.62 -12.37
N LEU A 372 12.91 8.59 -11.41
CA LEU A 372 11.49 8.44 -11.75
C LEU A 372 10.98 9.63 -12.56
N LEU A 373 11.34 10.84 -12.15
CA LEU A 373 10.92 12.06 -12.85
C LEU A 373 11.42 12.08 -14.29
N GLN A 374 12.68 11.74 -14.51
CA GLN A 374 13.26 11.64 -15.86
C GLN A 374 12.53 10.63 -16.72
N LEU A 375 12.24 9.43 -16.20
CA LEU A 375 11.47 8.43 -16.92
C LEU A 375 10.07 8.94 -17.27
N VAL A 376 9.39 9.62 -16.34
CA VAL A 376 8.06 10.21 -16.58
C VAL A 376 8.10 11.24 -17.70
N LEU A 377 9.09 12.14 -17.69
CA LEU A 377 9.24 13.18 -18.71
C LEU A 377 9.58 12.58 -20.08
N GLU A 378 10.46 11.57 -20.12
CA GLU A 378 10.80 10.87 -21.36
C GLU A 378 9.60 10.15 -21.97
N VAL A 379 8.83 9.41 -21.15
CA VAL A 379 7.62 8.72 -21.62
C VAL A 379 6.60 9.73 -22.14
N ASP A 380 6.43 10.87 -21.47
CA ASP A 380 5.50 11.93 -21.92
C ASP A 380 5.95 12.55 -23.26
N GLU A 381 7.23 12.79 -23.47
CA GLU A 381 7.78 13.27 -24.75
C GLU A 381 7.53 12.26 -25.89
N VAL A 382 7.73 10.97 -25.62
CA VAL A 382 7.42 9.91 -26.58
C VAL A 382 5.92 9.87 -26.89
N MET A 383 5.05 10.00 -25.88
CA MET A 383 3.60 10.04 -26.10
C MET A 383 3.18 11.24 -26.96
N GLN A 384 3.76 12.42 -26.73
CA GLN A 384 3.45 13.63 -27.49
C GLN A 384 3.89 13.55 -28.96
N SER A 385 4.96 12.80 -29.24
CA SER A 385 5.50 12.59 -30.59
C SER A 385 4.90 11.38 -31.30
N ALA A 386 4.09 10.55 -30.63
CA ALA A 386 3.48 9.37 -31.21
C ALA A 386 2.42 9.71 -32.28
N GLU A 387 2.41 8.94 -33.36
CA GLU A 387 1.42 9.06 -34.43
C GLU A 387 0.01 8.65 -33.95
N GLU A 388 -0.07 7.59 -33.14
CA GLU A 388 -1.31 7.11 -32.54
C GLU A 388 -1.59 7.82 -31.21
N LYS A 389 -2.32 8.94 -31.28
CA LYS A 389 -2.59 9.80 -30.10
C LYS A 389 -3.52 9.21 -29.03
N ASN A 390 -4.20 8.10 -29.31
CA ASN A 390 -5.27 7.56 -28.45
C ASN A 390 -4.98 6.16 -27.89
N ALA A 391 -3.75 5.65 -28.02
CA ALA A 391 -3.40 4.32 -27.54
C ALA A 391 -2.83 4.38 -26.11
N PRO A 392 -3.34 3.57 -25.16
CA PRO A 392 -2.92 3.63 -23.77
C PRO A 392 -1.48 3.18 -23.56
N VAL A 393 -0.77 3.87 -22.67
CA VAL A 393 0.50 3.39 -22.11
C VAL A 393 0.23 2.33 -21.05
N ILE A 394 0.79 1.14 -21.22
CA ILE A 394 0.68 0.09 -20.21
C ILE A 394 1.72 0.33 -19.13
N VAL A 395 1.29 0.42 -17.88
CA VAL A 395 2.18 0.58 -16.72
C VAL A 395 1.93 -0.58 -15.75
N HIS A 396 2.99 -1.27 -15.35
CA HIS A 396 2.88 -2.39 -14.43
C HIS A 396 4.04 -2.46 -13.43
N CYS A 397 3.76 -3.09 -12.30
CA CYS A 397 4.77 -3.53 -11.33
C CYS A 397 4.49 -5.00 -10.97
N SER A 398 4.52 -5.39 -9.70
CA SER A 398 4.04 -6.71 -9.27
C SER A 398 2.50 -6.76 -9.21
N ALA A 399 1.89 -5.97 -8.32
CA ALA A 399 0.44 -5.94 -8.13
C ALA A 399 -0.31 -4.98 -9.08
N GLY A 400 0.42 -4.08 -9.73
CA GLY A 400 -0.16 -3.08 -10.62
C GLY A 400 -0.91 -1.95 -9.91
N ILE A 401 -0.55 -1.61 -8.67
CA ILE A 401 -1.23 -0.57 -7.88
C ILE A 401 -0.28 0.40 -7.15
N GLY A 402 0.78 -0.09 -6.49
CA GLY A 402 1.70 0.76 -5.70
C GLY A 402 2.61 1.63 -6.59
N ARG A 403 3.71 1.05 -7.08
CA ARG A 403 4.68 1.73 -7.96
C ARG A 403 4.02 2.25 -9.26
N THR A 404 3.11 1.45 -9.82
CA THR A 404 2.27 1.84 -10.97
C THR A 404 1.48 3.12 -10.66
N GLY A 405 0.84 3.20 -9.48
CA GLY A 405 0.13 4.39 -9.04
C GLY A 405 1.06 5.59 -8.86
N CYS A 406 2.24 5.42 -8.28
CA CYS A 406 3.22 6.50 -8.16
C CYS A 406 3.64 7.07 -9.51
N PHE A 407 3.93 6.22 -10.50
CA PHE A 407 4.33 6.66 -11.83
C PHE A 407 3.22 7.44 -12.52
N ILE A 408 2.00 6.88 -12.56
CA ILE A 408 0.87 7.53 -13.23
C ILE A 408 0.51 8.83 -12.52
N ALA A 409 0.46 8.85 -11.18
CA ALA A 409 0.19 10.07 -10.41
C ALA A 409 1.24 11.15 -10.70
N THR A 410 2.53 10.78 -10.72
CA THR A 410 3.61 11.71 -11.05
C THR A 410 3.43 12.27 -12.45
N SER A 411 3.10 11.44 -13.44
CA SER A 411 2.86 11.88 -14.84
C SER A 411 1.70 12.88 -14.93
N VAL A 412 0.56 12.56 -14.31
CA VAL A 412 -0.62 13.44 -14.28
C VAL A 412 -0.31 14.77 -13.58
N CYS A 413 0.32 14.71 -12.41
CA CYS A 413 0.70 15.89 -11.64
C CYS A 413 1.76 16.75 -12.35
N CYS A 414 2.69 16.16 -13.11
CA CYS A 414 3.65 16.91 -13.92
C CYS A 414 2.95 17.73 -15.02
N LYS A 415 1.94 17.14 -15.68
CA LYS A 415 1.12 17.86 -16.67
C LYS A 415 0.32 18.98 -16.02
N GLN A 416 -0.29 18.73 -14.86
CA GLN A 416 -1.05 19.74 -14.12
C GLN A 416 -0.16 20.91 -13.71
N LEU A 417 0.97 20.64 -13.06
CA LEU A 417 1.88 21.69 -12.59
C LEU A 417 2.45 22.51 -13.74
N LYS A 418 2.80 21.87 -14.86
CA LYS A 418 3.30 22.54 -16.06
C LYS A 418 2.24 23.41 -16.74
N SER A 419 0.98 23.00 -16.71
CA SER A 419 -0.12 23.67 -17.44
C SER A 419 -0.81 24.74 -16.61
N GLU A 420 -0.94 24.53 -15.30
CA GLU A 420 -1.77 25.36 -14.41
C GLU A 420 -0.95 26.10 -13.32
N GLY A 421 0.32 25.72 -13.09
CA GLY A 421 1.13 26.26 -12.00
C GLY A 421 0.69 25.81 -10.60
N ILE A 422 -0.26 24.89 -10.52
CA ILE A 422 -0.77 24.26 -9.31
C ILE A 422 -0.77 22.73 -9.46
N VAL A 423 -0.86 22.01 -8.33
CA VAL A 423 -1.00 20.55 -8.35
C VAL A 423 -1.98 20.09 -7.28
N ASP A 424 -2.77 19.06 -7.59
CA ASP A 424 -3.68 18.43 -6.63
C ASP A 424 -3.41 16.92 -6.57
N ILE A 425 -2.46 16.56 -5.71
CA ILE A 425 -2.01 15.17 -5.54
C ILE A 425 -3.09 14.32 -4.87
N LEU A 426 -3.86 14.90 -3.94
CA LEU A 426 -4.99 14.24 -3.28
C LEU A 426 -6.06 13.86 -4.32
N ARG A 427 -6.49 14.83 -5.14
CA ARG A 427 -7.46 14.59 -6.21
C ARG A 427 -6.98 13.54 -7.18
N THR A 428 -5.71 13.61 -7.57
CA THR A 428 -5.09 12.63 -8.48
C THR A 428 -5.11 11.23 -7.87
N ALA A 429 -4.72 11.07 -6.60
CA ALA A 429 -4.78 9.77 -5.92
C ALA A 429 -6.21 9.22 -5.82
N CYS A 430 -7.18 10.07 -5.49
CA CYS A 430 -8.59 9.71 -5.45
C CYS A 430 -9.11 9.23 -6.81
N GLN A 431 -8.77 9.96 -7.88
CA GLN A 431 -9.14 9.62 -9.25
C GLN A 431 -8.56 8.27 -9.68
N LEU A 432 -7.27 8.03 -9.40
CA LEU A 432 -6.63 6.75 -9.70
C LEU A 432 -7.29 5.60 -8.95
N ARG A 433 -7.72 5.82 -7.70
CA ARG A 433 -8.45 4.81 -6.91
C ARG A 433 -9.86 4.55 -7.40
N LEU A 434 -10.53 5.54 -8.01
CA LEU A 434 -11.78 5.30 -8.72
C LEU A 434 -11.55 4.34 -9.90
N ASP A 435 -10.48 4.55 -10.66
CA ASP A 435 -10.17 3.75 -11.85
C ASP A 435 -9.65 2.35 -11.51
N ARG A 436 -8.79 2.23 -10.49
CA ARG A 436 -8.27 0.95 -9.99
C ARG A 436 -8.03 1.02 -8.48
N GLY A 437 -8.65 0.11 -7.74
CA GLY A 437 -8.57 0.03 -6.29
C GLY A 437 -7.14 -0.13 -5.79
N GLY A 438 -6.78 0.69 -4.80
CA GLY A 438 -5.51 0.63 -4.08
C GLY A 438 -4.33 1.29 -4.78
N MET A 439 -4.55 2.06 -5.85
CA MET A 439 -3.52 2.88 -6.47
C MET A 439 -2.85 3.80 -5.45
N ILE A 440 -1.51 3.79 -5.44
CA ILE A 440 -0.64 4.29 -4.36
C ILE A 440 -0.98 3.58 -3.03
N GLN A 441 -0.18 2.56 -2.72
CA GLN A 441 -0.53 1.55 -1.73
C GLN A 441 -0.08 1.92 -0.31
N THR A 442 1.02 2.67 -0.18
CA THR A 442 1.58 3.02 1.14
C THR A 442 1.72 4.53 1.32
N CYS A 443 1.81 4.95 2.59
CA CYS A 443 2.01 6.36 2.93
C CYS A 443 3.34 6.88 2.39
N GLU A 444 4.39 6.07 2.45
CA GLU A 444 5.73 6.41 1.97
C GLU A 444 5.68 6.68 0.46
N GLN A 445 4.94 5.87 -0.30
CA GLN A 445 4.70 6.10 -1.73
C GLN A 445 3.99 7.43 -2.00
N TYR A 446 3.00 7.77 -1.18
CA TYR A 446 2.28 9.05 -1.28
C TYR A 446 3.18 10.26 -0.97
N GLN A 447 4.01 10.14 0.08
CA GLN A 447 5.04 11.13 0.42
C GLN A 447 6.09 11.26 -0.70
N PHE A 448 6.49 10.15 -1.30
CA PHE A 448 7.44 10.15 -2.40
C PHE A 448 6.90 10.87 -3.63
N VAL A 449 5.62 10.71 -3.98
CA VAL A 449 5.00 11.52 -5.05
C VAL A 449 5.10 13.01 -4.72
N HIS A 450 4.85 13.44 -3.47
CA HIS A 450 5.03 14.83 -3.07
C HIS A 450 6.47 15.31 -3.18
N HIS A 451 7.45 14.48 -2.81
CA HIS A 451 8.87 14.81 -2.96
C HIS A 451 9.27 14.97 -4.43
N VAL A 452 8.83 14.06 -5.30
CA VAL A 452 9.08 14.14 -6.76
C VAL A 452 8.45 15.39 -7.34
N MET A 453 7.20 15.68 -6.99
CA MET A 453 6.51 16.88 -7.48
C MET A 453 7.14 18.17 -6.95
N SER A 454 7.61 18.19 -5.70
CA SER A 454 8.34 19.33 -5.15
C SER A 454 9.68 19.56 -5.87
N LEU A 455 10.38 18.49 -6.25
CA LEU A 455 11.59 18.59 -7.07
C LEU A 455 11.27 19.16 -8.45
N TYR A 456 10.22 18.66 -9.10
CA TYR A 456 9.82 19.12 -10.43
C TYR A 456 9.41 20.60 -10.44
N GLY A 457 8.63 21.05 -9.44
CA GLY A 457 8.28 22.47 -9.28
C GLY A 457 9.51 23.37 -9.22
N LYS A 458 10.52 22.99 -8.41
CA LYS A 458 11.79 23.73 -8.33
C LYS A 458 12.57 23.76 -9.65
N GLN A 459 12.48 22.70 -10.45
CA GLN A 459 13.13 22.66 -11.77
C GLN A 459 12.43 23.60 -12.76
N LEU A 460 11.10 23.64 -12.76
CA LEU A 460 10.32 24.56 -13.60
C LEU A 460 10.61 26.02 -13.26
N SER A 461 10.65 26.37 -11.98
CA SER A 461 10.89 27.76 -11.55
C SER A 461 12.28 28.25 -11.90
N ARG A 462 13.31 27.39 -11.78
CA ARG A 462 14.66 27.71 -12.25
C ARG A 462 14.71 27.93 -13.78
N ALA A 463 14.04 27.07 -14.54
CA ALA A 463 13.99 27.20 -15.99
C ALA A 463 13.20 28.43 -16.48
N ALA A 464 12.35 29.03 -15.63
CA ALA A 464 11.64 30.27 -15.93
C ALA A 464 12.44 31.54 -15.57
N GLU A 465 13.43 31.43 -14.68
CA GLU A 465 14.35 32.51 -14.30
C GLU A 465 15.54 32.66 -15.27
N GLU A 466 15.91 31.58 -15.96
CA GLU A 466 16.92 31.53 -17.03
C GLU A 466 16.35 31.99 -18.39
#